data_AF-A0A368H1D3-F1
#
_entry.id   AF-A0A368H1D3-F1
#
_cell.length_a   1.000
_cell.length_b   1.000
_cell.length_c   1.000
_cell.angle_alpha   90.00
_cell.angle_beta   90.00
_cell.angle_gamma   90.00
#
_symmetry.space_group_name_H-M   'P 1'
#
loop_
_entity.id
_entity.type
_entity.pdbx_description
1 polymer ?
#
loop_
_entity_poly.entity_id
_entity_poly.type
_entity_poly.pdbx_seq_one_letter_code
_entity_poly.pdbx_strand_id
1 'polypeptide(L)'
;MPRRGWTHRNLALQYIRENYNPDIDAVLYFADDDNSYDVRLFDNYIRQVKRLGIWPVGLVGGAWVEAPKVGKNGKVEAWDVMFAPKREFATDMAGFALHVKELFRVMK
;
A
#
# COMPACT_ATOMS: atom_id res chain seq x y z
N MET A 1 17.84 0.71 -18.58
CA MET A 1 17.73 0.72 -17.10
C MET A 1 16.27 0.64 -16.72
N PRO A 2 15.88 -0.16 -15.70
CA PRO A 2 14.50 -0.19 -15.24
C PRO A 2 14.07 1.20 -14.78
N ARG A 3 12.96 1.72 -15.33
CA ARG A 3 12.58 3.13 -15.21
C ARG A 3 11.87 3.52 -13.90
N ARG A 4 11.48 2.56 -13.06
CA ARG A 4 10.68 2.80 -11.84
C ARG A 4 10.88 1.69 -10.82
N GLY A 5 11.76 1.88 -9.82
CA GLY A 5 11.90 1.23 -8.49
C GLY A 5 11.56 -0.25 -8.21
N TRP A 6 11.00 -1.02 -9.14
CA TRP A 6 10.37 -2.32 -8.91
C TRP A 6 11.38 -3.36 -8.43
N THR A 7 12.62 -3.31 -8.94
CA THR A 7 13.70 -4.20 -8.52
C THR A 7 14.05 -4.00 -7.04
N HIS A 8 14.11 -2.75 -6.56
CA HIS A 8 14.39 -2.46 -5.15
C HIS A 8 13.25 -2.94 -4.24
N ARG A 9 11.99 -2.70 -4.66
CA ARG A 9 10.82 -3.19 -3.93
C ARG A 9 10.80 -4.72 -3.85
N ASN A 10 11.09 -5.41 -4.96
CA ASN A 10 11.16 -6.86 -4.98
C ASN A 10 12.30 -7.41 -4.13
N LEU A 11 13.47 -6.77 -4.15
CA LEU A 11 14.60 -7.15 -3.29
C LEU A 11 14.25 -6.98 -1.81
N ALA A 12 13.58 -5.90 -1.43
CA ALA A 12 13.10 -5.71 -0.05
C ALA A 12 12.08 -6.79 0.35
N LEU A 13 11.16 -7.16 -0.53
CA LEU A 13 10.21 -8.26 -0.29
C LEU A 13 10.93 -9.60 -0.12
N GLN A 14 11.93 -9.88 -0.94
CA GLN A 14 12.76 -11.08 -0.82
C GLN A 14 13.52 -11.08 0.50
N TYR A 15 14.15 -9.96 0.87
CA TYR A 15 14.87 -9.81 2.13
C TYR A 15 13.95 -10.08 3.33
N ILE A 16 12.73 -9.55 3.33
CA ILE A 16 11.76 -9.81 4.41
C ILE A 16 11.44 -11.31 4.50
N ARG A 17 11.23 -11.98 3.36
CA ARG A 17 10.94 -13.41 3.32
C ARG A 17 12.08 -14.28 3.83
N GLU A 18 13.31 -13.89 3.57
CA GLU A 18 14.50 -14.66 3.94
C GLU A 18 14.94 -14.43 5.39
N ASN A 19 14.60 -13.29 5.98
CA ASN A 19 15.17 -12.86 7.26
C ASN A 19 14.16 -12.75 8.42
N TYR A 20 12.84 -12.78 8.15
CA TYR A 20 11.82 -12.61 9.19
C TYR A 20 10.87 -13.80 9.29
N ASN A 21 10.41 -14.08 10.51
CA ASN A 21 9.42 -15.11 10.78
C ASN A 21 8.04 -14.67 10.23
N PRO A 22 7.29 -15.54 9.55
CA PRO A 22 5.92 -15.27 9.10
C PRO A 22 4.97 -14.74 10.18
N ASP A 23 5.18 -15.12 11.44
CA ASP A 23 4.32 -14.76 12.58
C ASP A 23 4.62 -13.39 13.19
N ILE A 24 5.62 -12.67 12.68
CA ILE A 24 5.94 -11.33 13.17
C ILE A 24 4.73 -10.38 13.03
N ASP A 25 4.46 -9.63 14.10
CA ASP A 25 3.46 -8.56 14.10
C ASP A 25 4.11 -7.29 13.55
N ALA A 26 4.09 -7.17 12.23
CA ALA A 26 4.71 -6.06 11.51
C ALA A 26 3.91 -5.68 10.27
N VAL A 27 4.02 -4.42 9.89
CA VAL A 27 3.39 -3.84 8.71
C VAL A 27 4.47 -3.41 7.73
N LEU A 28 4.26 -3.74 6.46
CA LEU A 28 5.06 -3.30 5.34
C LEU A 28 4.37 -2.13 4.64
N TYR A 29 5.12 -1.03 4.46
CA TYR A 29 4.69 0.15 3.73
C TYR A 29 5.73 0.52 2.68
N PHE A 30 5.29 0.82 1.46
CA PHE A 30 6.16 1.30 0.39
C PHE A 30 6.10 2.82 0.34
N ALA A 31 7.20 3.46 0.74
CA ALA A 31 7.34 4.90 0.72
C ALA A 31 8.43 5.31 -0.28
N ASP A 32 8.05 5.97 -1.36
CA ASP A 32 8.98 6.53 -2.33
C ASP A 32 9.64 7.80 -1.74
N ASP A 33 10.85 8.11 -2.20
CA ASP A 33 11.74 9.12 -1.57
C ASP A 33 11.38 10.58 -1.91
N ASP A 34 10.49 10.78 -2.86
CA ASP A 34 10.03 12.09 -3.36
C ASP A 34 8.61 12.47 -2.87
N ASN A 35 7.92 11.57 -2.15
CA ASN A 35 6.63 11.84 -1.54
C ASN A 35 6.77 12.61 -0.22
N SER A 36 5.66 13.25 0.20
CA SER A 36 5.53 13.88 1.51
C SER A 36 4.62 13.05 2.42
N TYR A 37 5.09 12.76 3.64
CA TYR A 37 4.38 11.93 4.60
C TYR A 37 4.14 12.66 5.91
N ASP A 38 2.88 12.71 6.32
CA ASP A 38 2.51 13.21 7.64
C ASP A 38 2.72 12.11 8.69
N VAL A 39 3.30 12.44 9.85
CA VAL A 39 3.51 11.49 10.96
C VAL A 39 2.23 10.78 11.40
N ARG A 40 1.08 11.45 11.30
CA ARG A 40 -0.24 10.88 11.61
C ARG A 40 -0.57 9.68 10.71
N LEU A 41 -0.02 9.61 9.49
CA LEU A 41 -0.19 8.45 8.61
C LEU A 41 0.36 7.18 9.28
N PHE A 42 1.54 7.29 9.89
CA PHE A 42 2.20 6.15 10.52
C PHE A 42 1.46 5.72 11.80
N ASP A 43 1.12 6.68 12.66
CA ASP A 43 0.58 6.38 13.98
C ASP A 43 -0.90 5.99 13.95
N ASN A 44 -1.71 6.70 13.15
CA ASN A 44 -3.16 6.50 13.15
C ASN A 44 -3.62 5.45 12.13
N TYR A 45 -2.82 5.16 11.09
CA TYR A 45 -3.24 4.29 9.98
C TYR A 45 -2.32 3.10 9.80
N ILE A 46 -1.04 3.31 9.43
CA ILE A 46 -0.12 2.21 9.06
C ILE A 46 0.02 1.20 10.20
N ARG A 47 0.29 1.65 11.44
CA ARG A 47 0.43 0.76 12.60
C ARG A 47 -0.84 -0.04 12.96
N GLN A 48 -2.02 0.41 12.49
CA GLN A 48 -3.29 -0.23 12.79
C GLN A 48 -3.67 -1.32 11.77
N VAL A 49 -2.91 -1.49 10.69
CA VAL A 49 -3.22 -2.45 9.62
C VAL A 49 -3.18 -3.89 10.13
N LYS A 50 -4.31 -4.60 10.02
CA LYS A 50 -4.42 -6.02 10.40
C LYS A 50 -4.23 -6.99 9.24
N ARG A 51 -4.48 -6.55 8.01
CA ARG A 51 -4.30 -7.36 6.79
C ARG A 51 -3.86 -6.50 5.62
N LEU A 52 -4.75 -5.60 5.17
CA LEU A 52 -4.51 -4.62 4.12
C LEU A 52 -5.17 -3.31 4.53
N GLY A 53 -4.41 -2.24 4.60
CA GLY A 53 -4.91 -0.88 4.81
C GLY A 53 -4.79 -0.07 3.53
N ILE A 54 -5.80 0.74 3.23
CA ILE A 54 -5.85 1.61 2.05
C ILE A 54 -6.38 2.98 2.50
N TRP A 55 -5.82 4.05 1.94
CA TRP A 55 -6.22 5.43 2.23
C TRP A 55 -6.12 6.31 0.98
N PRO A 56 -6.73 7.51 1.01
CA PRO A 56 -6.58 8.50 -0.05
C PRO A 56 -5.14 8.99 -0.20
N VAL A 57 -4.74 9.33 -1.42
CA VAL A 57 -3.45 9.91 -1.76
C VAL A 57 -3.66 11.23 -2.49
N GLY A 58 -2.96 12.28 -2.06
CA GLY A 58 -3.02 13.60 -2.69
C GLY A 58 -2.10 13.73 -3.89
N LEU A 59 -2.45 14.62 -4.82
CA LEU A 59 -1.62 15.05 -5.96
C LEU A 59 -1.12 13.90 -6.84
N VAL A 60 -1.98 12.92 -7.12
CA VAL A 60 -1.64 11.72 -7.90
C VAL A 60 -2.63 11.50 -9.04
N GLY A 61 -2.18 10.84 -10.12
CA GLY A 61 -3.05 10.47 -11.25
C GLY A 61 -3.70 11.65 -11.99
N GLY A 62 -3.20 12.87 -11.79
CA GLY A 62 -3.79 14.10 -12.33
C GLY A 62 -4.98 14.63 -11.53
N ALA A 63 -5.25 14.08 -10.34
CA ALA A 63 -6.28 14.53 -9.42
C ALA A 63 -5.67 15.18 -8.16
N TRP A 64 -6.44 16.04 -7.49
CA TRP A 64 -6.06 16.58 -6.19
C TRP A 64 -5.99 15.49 -5.12
N VAL A 65 -6.91 14.53 -5.19
CA VAL A 65 -6.97 13.35 -4.31
C VAL A 65 -7.50 12.18 -5.14
N GLU A 66 -6.84 11.05 -5.05
CA GLU A 66 -7.35 9.74 -5.47
C GLU A 66 -7.71 8.93 -4.22
N ALA A 67 -8.89 8.32 -4.18
CA ALA A 67 -9.40 7.69 -2.95
C ALA A 67 -10.17 6.38 -3.20
N PRO A 68 -10.13 5.41 -2.26
CA PRO A 68 -11.06 4.30 -2.27
C PRO A 68 -12.48 4.80 -1.96
N LYS A 69 -13.48 4.32 -2.72
CA LYS A 69 -14.89 4.50 -2.37
C LYS A 69 -15.28 3.42 -1.38
N VAL A 70 -15.57 3.82 -0.14
CA VAL A 70 -15.92 2.92 0.95
C VAL A 70 -17.43 2.84 1.11
N GLY A 71 -17.97 1.62 1.06
CA GLY A 71 -19.38 1.33 1.28
C GLY A 71 -19.81 1.44 2.74
N LYS A 72 -21.11 1.29 2.99
CA LYS A 72 -21.69 1.40 4.35
C LYS A 72 -21.14 0.36 5.35
N ASN A 73 -20.60 -0.75 4.84
CA ASN A 73 -20.01 -1.83 5.62
C ASN A 73 -18.49 -1.64 5.89
N GLY A 74 -17.92 -0.50 5.52
CA GLY A 74 -16.49 -0.23 5.68
C GLY A 74 -15.59 -0.97 4.68
N LYS A 75 -16.16 -1.57 3.62
CA LYS A 75 -15.39 -2.22 2.55
C LYS A 75 -15.21 -1.29 1.36
N VAL A 76 -14.09 -1.44 0.66
CA VAL A 76 -13.85 -0.74 -0.62
C VAL A 76 -14.75 -1.35 -1.69
N GLU A 77 -15.58 -0.53 -2.32
CA GLU A 77 -16.53 -0.93 -3.37
C GLU A 77 -16.12 -0.42 -4.75
N ALA A 78 -15.38 0.69 -4.81
CA ALA A 78 -14.86 1.27 -6.05
C ALA A 78 -13.66 2.19 -5.76
N TRP A 79 -13.21 2.89 -6.80
CA TRP A 79 -12.11 3.85 -6.73
C TRP A 79 -12.54 5.18 -7.34
N ASP A 80 -12.28 6.26 -6.62
CA ASP A 80 -12.43 7.64 -7.10
C ASP A 80 -11.07 8.11 -7.63
N VAL A 81 -10.82 7.82 -8.91
CA VAL A 81 -9.55 8.10 -9.59
C VAL A 81 -9.80 8.61 -11.00
N MET A 82 -8.90 9.47 -11.48
CA MET A 82 -8.96 9.99 -12.85
C MET A 82 -8.23 9.07 -13.81
N PHE A 83 -7.08 8.51 -13.39
CA PHE A 83 -6.24 7.71 -14.26
C PHE A 83 -6.53 6.20 -14.14
N ALA A 84 -6.88 5.61 -15.29
CA ALA A 84 -7.15 4.17 -15.43
C ALA A 84 -8.07 3.59 -14.33
N PRO A 85 -9.33 4.08 -14.23
CA PRO A 85 -10.26 3.70 -13.16
C PRO A 85 -10.73 2.24 -13.21
N LYS A 86 -10.51 1.55 -14.34
CA LYS A 86 -10.86 0.13 -14.51
C LYS A 86 -9.83 -0.84 -13.92
N ARG A 87 -8.74 -0.34 -13.31
CA ARG A 87 -7.78 -1.18 -12.59
C ARG A 87 -8.46 -1.85 -11.40
N GLU A 88 -8.12 -3.11 -11.16
CA GLU A 88 -8.62 -3.86 -10.00
C GLU A 88 -8.29 -3.13 -8.69
N PHE A 89 -7.02 -2.70 -8.56
CA PHE A 89 -6.55 -1.84 -7.48
C PHE A 89 -6.14 -0.49 -8.06
N ALA A 90 -7.11 0.44 -8.15
CA ALA A 90 -6.86 1.79 -8.64
C ALA A 90 -6.40 2.69 -7.49
N THR A 91 -5.21 2.38 -6.96
CA THR A 91 -4.52 3.15 -5.92
C THR A 91 -3.06 3.38 -6.33
N ASP A 92 -2.41 4.34 -5.70
CA ASP A 92 -0.99 4.61 -5.81
C ASP A 92 -0.16 3.76 -4.82
N MET A 93 1.15 3.65 -5.04
CA MET A 93 2.06 2.92 -4.14
C MET A 93 2.02 3.46 -2.71
N ALA A 94 1.90 4.79 -2.53
CA ALA A 94 1.82 5.41 -1.21
C ALA A 94 0.46 5.21 -0.51
N GLY A 95 -0.54 4.67 -1.21
CA GLY A 95 -1.94 4.59 -0.76
C GLY A 95 -2.31 3.32 0.00
N PHE A 96 -1.37 2.42 0.25
CA PHE A 96 -1.65 1.18 0.96
C PHE A 96 -0.49 0.65 1.80
N ALA A 97 -0.81 -0.14 2.81
CA ALA A 97 0.15 -0.98 3.53
C ALA A 97 -0.45 -2.37 3.78
N LEU A 98 0.42 -3.35 4.00
CA LEU A 98 0.02 -4.74 4.24
C LEU A 98 0.67 -5.30 5.49
N HIS A 99 -0.06 -6.18 6.17
CA HIS A 99 0.51 -6.96 7.26
C HIS A 99 1.50 -7.99 6.68
N VAL A 100 2.68 -8.13 7.29
CA VAL A 100 3.78 -8.98 6.78
C VAL A 100 3.36 -10.44 6.55
N LYS A 101 2.49 -10.99 7.41
CA LYS A 101 1.83 -12.31 7.22
C LYS A 101 1.28 -12.54 5.79
N GLU A 102 0.76 -11.51 5.14
CA GLU A 102 0.20 -11.62 3.78
C GLU A 102 1.28 -11.91 2.72
N LEU A 103 2.53 -11.52 2.97
CA LEU A 103 3.67 -11.78 2.08
C LEU A 103 4.05 -13.26 2.02
N PHE A 104 3.80 -14.00 3.10
CA PHE A 104 4.07 -15.43 3.25
C PHE A 104 2.89 -16.31 2.87
N ARG A 105 1.67 -15.75 2.79
CA ARG A 105 0.43 -16.50 2.54
C ARG A 105 0.43 -17.28 1.21
N VAL A 106 1.13 -16.79 0.19
CA VAL A 106 1.12 -17.36 -1.16
C VAL A 106 2.05 -18.57 -1.29
N MET A 107 2.92 -18.85 -0.31
CA MET A 107 3.84 -19.99 -0.33
C MET A 107 3.21 -21.29 0.19
N LYS A 108 2.06 -21.69 -0.36
CA LYS A 108 1.49 -23.03 -0.18
C LYS A 108 1.57 -23.82 -1.47
#